data_AF-A0A1I4E419-F1
#
_entry.id   AF-A0A1I4E419-F1
#
_cell.length_a   1.000
_cell.length_b   1.000
_cell.length_c   1.000
_cell.angle_alpha   90.00
_cell.angle_beta   90.00
_cell.angle_gamma   90.00
#
_symmetry.space_group_name_H-M   'P 1'
#
loop_
_entity.id
_entity.type
_entity.pdbx_description
1 polymer ?
#
loop_
_entity_poly.entity_id
_entity_poly.type
_entity_poly.pdbx_seq_one_letter_code
_entity_poly.pdbx_strand_id
1 'polypeptide(L)'
;MATKEKATLAQVAGENSHSNYTKHGIDYLLAQLHKVRQTGHGRWIGCCPSHNDKSPSLTIRDDDGVILLKCFAGCSAYEIVSAVGMEMSNLFPEQREYSKQNISKNPFPAADVLRCIQMEALIVAVTACNIVKDTSLSDKEKNRLLIAAARIGGAYV
;
A
#
# COMPACT_ATOMS: atom_id res chain seq x y z
N MET A 1 22.88 -15.58 -38.66
CA MET A 1 23.29 -14.21 -38.31
C MET A 1 22.21 -13.27 -38.84
N ALA A 2 21.27 -12.85 -38.00
CA ALA A 2 20.22 -11.91 -38.38
C ALA A 2 20.59 -10.52 -37.82
N THR A 3 20.60 -9.54 -38.72
CA THR A 3 21.08 -8.19 -38.55
C THR A 3 20.20 -7.39 -37.59
N LYS A 4 20.87 -6.62 -36.72
CA LYS A 4 20.28 -5.74 -35.70
C LYS A 4 19.76 -4.47 -36.37
N GLU A 5 18.49 -4.14 -36.18
CA GLU A 5 17.99 -2.78 -36.41
C GLU A 5 17.43 -2.24 -35.09
N LYS A 6 18.20 -1.32 -34.49
CA LYS A 6 17.74 -0.44 -33.42
C LYS A 6 17.11 0.78 -34.09
N ALA A 7 15.94 1.21 -33.61
CA ALA A 7 15.31 2.45 -34.04
C ALA A 7 16.27 3.63 -33.82
N THR A 8 16.45 4.45 -34.86
CA THR A 8 17.41 5.55 -34.92
C THR A 8 16.94 6.80 -34.19
N LEU A 9 17.88 7.36 -33.42
CA LEU A 9 17.88 8.71 -32.85
C LEU A 9 17.99 9.75 -33.98
N ALA A 10 16.93 10.46 -34.33
CA ALA A 10 17.01 11.81 -34.88
C ALA A 10 15.61 12.44 -34.97
N GLN A 11 15.55 13.74 -34.64
CA GLN A 11 14.44 14.67 -34.86
C GLN A 11 13.36 14.75 -33.78
N VAL A 12 13.70 15.39 -32.65
CA VAL A 12 13.15 16.72 -32.30
C VAL A 12 14.23 17.49 -31.53
N ALA A 13 14.94 18.39 -32.22
CA ALA A 13 15.81 19.37 -31.59
C ALA A 13 14.97 20.61 -31.29
N GLY A 14 14.80 20.92 -30.01
CA GLY A 14 14.08 22.07 -29.48
C GLY A 14 14.53 22.36 -28.06
N GLU A 15 15.74 22.89 -27.97
CA GLU A 15 16.28 23.84 -26.99
C GLU A 15 15.97 23.68 -25.49
N ASN A 16 17.07 23.50 -24.73
CA ASN A 16 17.27 23.79 -23.30
C ASN A 16 16.52 22.93 -22.27
N SER A 17 17.11 21.79 -21.90
CA SER A 17 17.09 21.36 -20.51
C SER A 17 18.32 20.51 -20.18
N HIS A 18 18.99 20.88 -19.09
CA HIS A 18 20.09 20.12 -18.55
C HIS A 18 19.68 18.66 -18.32
N SER A 19 20.51 17.76 -18.86
CA SER A 19 20.40 16.31 -18.76
C SER A 19 20.44 15.84 -17.30
N ASN A 20 19.28 15.65 -16.69
CA ASN A 20 19.12 14.75 -15.55
C ASN A 20 18.39 13.51 -16.06
N TYR A 21 19.14 12.59 -16.70
CA TYR A 21 18.67 11.22 -16.92
C TYR A 21 18.70 10.51 -15.56
N THR A 22 17.80 10.91 -14.66
CA THR A 22 17.49 10.13 -13.46
C THR A 22 16.95 8.80 -13.95
N LYS A 23 17.49 7.67 -13.44
CA LYS A 23 16.91 6.32 -13.66
C LYS A 23 15.52 6.16 -13.03
N HIS A 24 14.78 7.24 -12.87
CA HIS A 24 13.47 7.34 -12.27
C HIS A 24 12.50 7.76 -13.36
N GLY A 25 11.48 6.95 -13.61
CA GLY A 25 10.41 7.30 -14.52
C GLY A 25 10.06 6.20 -15.50
N ILE A 26 8.78 6.22 -15.88
CA ILE A 26 8.20 5.25 -16.78
C ILE A 26 8.78 5.32 -18.20
N ASP A 27 9.19 6.51 -18.64
CA ASP A 27 9.77 6.72 -19.97
C ASP A 27 11.06 5.92 -20.18
N TYR A 28 11.94 5.90 -19.15
CA TYR A 28 13.15 5.09 -19.21
C TYR A 28 12.81 3.60 -19.31
N LEU A 29 11.87 3.11 -18.51
CA LEU A 29 11.44 1.72 -18.54
C LEU A 29 10.88 1.35 -19.93
N LEU A 30 9.98 2.16 -20.48
CA LEU A 30 9.36 1.89 -21.78
C LEU A 30 10.40 1.88 -22.91
N ALA A 31 11.44 2.72 -22.84
CA ALA A 31 12.52 2.78 -23.83
C ALA A 31 13.41 1.53 -23.84
N GLN A 32 13.50 0.78 -22.73
CA GLN A 32 14.30 -0.45 -22.65
C GLN A 32 13.55 -1.71 -23.12
N LEU A 33 12.25 -1.61 -23.36
CA LEU A 33 11.40 -2.77 -23.65
C LEU A 33 11.11 -2.93 -25.14
N HIS A 34 10.86 -4.16 -25.56
CA HIS A 34 10.50 -4.50 -26.94
C HIS A 34 9.00 -4.67 -27.12
N LYS A 35 8.50 -4.37 -28.33
CA LYS A 35 7.07 -4.51 -28.72
C LYS A 35 6.11 -3.79 -27.76
N VAL A 36 6.53 -2.65 -27.22
CA VAL A 36 5.72 -1.84 -26.33
C VAL A 36 4.58 -1.20 -27.10
N ARG A 37 3.36 -1.31 -26.58
CA ARG A 37 2.18 -0.61 -27.07
C ARG A 37 1.36 -0.08 -25.91
N GLN A 38 0.81 1.12 -26.07
CA GLN A 38 -0.12 1.70 -25.11
C GLN A 38 -1.50 1.06 -25.27
N THR A 39 -2.14 0.68 -24.17
CA THR A 39 -3.48 0.08 -24.15
C THR A 39 -4.52 0.98 -23.48
N GLY A 40 -4.08 2.05 -22.82
CA GLY A 40 -4.92 3.08 -22.23
C GLY A 40 -4.07 4.18 -21.59
N HIS A 41 -4.74 5.19 -21.02
CA HIS A 41 -4.04 6.22 -20.26
C HIS A 41 -3.26 5.59 -19.10
N GLY A 42 -1.96 5.87 -19.02
CA GLY A 42 -1.08 5.28 -18.01
C GLY A 42 -0.92 3.75 -18.09
N ARG A 43 -1.23 3.09 -19.22
CA ARG A 43 -1.13 1.62 -19.34
C ARG A 43 -0.46 1.18 -20.64
N TRP A 44 0.48 0.25 -20.51
CA TRP A 44 1.23 -0.33 -21.62
C TRP A 44 1.34 -1.84 -21.48
N ILE A 45 1.61 -2.50 -22.60
CA ILE A 45 2.02 -3.91 -22.63
C ILE A 45 3.26 -4.04 -23.51
N GLY A 46 4.18 -4.92 -23.14
CA GLY A 46 5.43 -5.18 -23.87
C GLY A 46 5.99 -6.57 -23.60
N CYS A 47 7.11 -6.88 -24.24
CA CYS A 47 7.85 -8.11 -23.95
C CYS A 47 8.59 -7.99 -22.61
N CYS A 48 8.49 -9.01 -21.77
CA CYS A 48 9.26 -9.08 -20.53
C CYS A 48 10.75 -9.25 -20.84
N PRO A 49 11.65 -8.46 -20.22
CA PRO A 49 13.09 -8.56 -20.44
C PRO A 49 13.74 -9.70 -19.63
N SER A 50 13.07 -10.21 -18.59
CA SER A 50 13.59 -11.24 -17.68
C SER A 50 13.49 -12.67 -18.21
N HIS A 51 12.76 -12.88 -19.31
CA HIS A 51 12.71 -14.15 -20.00
C HIS A 51 12.72 -13.93 -21.51
N ASN A 52 12.98 -15.00 -22.27
CA ASN A 52 12.96 -14.92 -23.72
C ASN A 52 11.52 -14.79 -24.24
N ASP A 53 11.03 -13.57 -24.34
CA ASP A 53 9.63 -13.29 -24.59
C ASP A 53 9.34 -12.96 -26.07
N LYS A 54 8.58 -13.83 -26.75
CA LYS A 54 8.23 -13.65 -28.17
C LYS A 54 6.98 -12.79 -28.36
N SER A 55 6.07 -12.81 -27.40
CA SER A 55 4.75 -12.14 -27.42
C SER A 55 4.59 -11.29 -26.16
N PRO A 56 4.07 -10.06 -26.24
CA PRO A 56 3.97 -9.19 -25.07
C PRO A 56 3.29 -9.86 -23.86
N SER A 57 4.07 -10.12 -22.80
CA SER A 57 3.61 -10.76 -21.56
C SER A 57 3.72 -9.88 -20.32
N LEU A 58 4.31 -8.69 -20.46
CA LEU A 58 4.49 -7.72 -19.39
C LEU A 58 3.47 -6.59 -19.52
N THR A 59 2.60 -6.44 -18.52
CA THR A 59 1.74 -5.26 -18.36
C THR A 59 2.41 -4.26 -17.44
N ILE A 60 2.33 -2.98 -17.82
CA ILE A 60 2.90 -1.84 -17.12
C ILE A 60 1.78 -0.84 -16.89
N ARG A 61 1.69 -0.31 -15.67
CA ARG A 61 0.75 0.75 -15.34
C ARG A 61 1.45 1.83 -14.52
N ASP A 62 1.21 3.07 -14.86
CA ASP A 62 1.51 4.23 -14.02
C ASP A 62 0.28 4.56 -13.18
N ASP A 63 0.46 4.68 -11.87
CA ASP A 63 -0.55 5.06 -10.90
C ASP A 63 0.04 6.19 -10.04
N ASP A 64 -0.14 7.42 -10.51
CA ASP A 64 0.35 8.64 -9.86
C ASP A 64 1.85 8.60 -9.47
N GLY A 65 2.69 8.09 -10.37
CA GLY A 65 4.14 7.96 -10.18
C GLY A 65 4.58 6.63 -9.55
N VAL A 66 3.63 5.74 -9.21
CA VAL A 66 3.91 4.36 -8.84
C VAL A 66 3.78 3.47 -10.08
N ILE A 67 4.89 2.84 -10.47
CA ILE A 67 4.95 1.96 -11.64
C ILE A 67 4.65 0.52 -11.20
N LEU A 68 3.52 -0.01 -11.66
CA LEU A 68 3.09 -1.38 -11.42
C LEU A 68 3.49 -2.28 -12.59
N LEU A 69 4.17 -3.38 -12.27
CA LEU A 69 4.64 -4.37 -13.23
C LEU A 69 3.99 -5.71 -12.97
N LYS A 70 3.47 -6.34 -14.04
CA LYS A 70 2.98 -7.72 -13.99
C LYS A 70 3.41 -8.49 -15.23
N CYS A 71 4.30 -9.46 -15.03
CA CYS A 71 4.58 -10.48 -16.03
C CYS A 71 3.62 -11.67 -15.85
N PHE A 72 2.93 -12.07 -16.91
CA PHE A 72 2.04 -13.23 -16.89
C PHE A 72 2.77 -14.58 -16.99
N ALA A 73 4.07 -14.57 -17.32
CA ALA A 73 4.92 -15.77 -17.28
C ALA A 73 5.51 -16.08 -15.89
N GLY A 74 5.33 -15.19 -14.91
CA GLY A 74 5.72 -15.43 -13.51
C GLY A 74 6.97 -14.69 -13.02
N CYS A 75 7.62 -13.88 -13.85
CA CYS A 75 8.76 -13.06 -13.41
C CYS A 75 8.34 -12.06 -12.34
N SER A 76 9.19 -11.91 -11.34
CA SER A 76 9.05 -10.90 -10.28
C SER A 76 9.37 -9.50 -10.80
N ALA A 77 8.85 -8.47 -10.12
CA ALA A 77 9.19 -7.08 -10.43
C ALA A 77 10.71 -6.83 -10.31
N TYR A 78 11.36 -7.46 -9.32
CA TYR A 78 12.82 -7.37 -9.12
C TYR A 78 13.61 -7.88 -10.32
N GLU A 79 13.26 -9.04 -10.87
CA GLU A 79 13.91 -9.59 -12.06
C GLU A 79 13.71 -8.69 -13.28
N ILE A 80 12.55 -8.04 -13.41
CA ILE A 80 12.21 -7.16 -14.53
C ILE A 80 13.06 -5.89 -14.49
N VAL A 81 13.09 -5.19 -13.35
CA VAL A 81 13.87 -3.96 -13.21
C VAL A 81 15.38 -4.23 -13.32
N SER A 82 15.84 -5.34 -12.75
CA SER A 82 17.26 -5.74 -12.82
C SER A 82 17.70 -5.98 -14.26
N ALA A 83 16.85 -6.62 -15.08
CA ALA A 83 17.15 -6.89 -16.49
C ALA A 83 17.29 -5.63 -17.35
N VAL A 84 16.70 -4.50 -16.94
CA VAL A 84 16.78 -3.20 -17.63
C VAL A 84 17.72 -2.20 -16.93
N GLY A 85 18.46 -2.66 -15.92
CA GLY A 85 19.44 -1.84 -15.19
C GLY A 85 18.81 -0.77 -14.28
N MET A 86 17.56 -1.01 -13.85
CA MET A 86 16.83 -0.21 -12.85
C MET A 86 16.84 -0.92 -11.49
N GLU A 87 16.64 -0.14 -10.44
CA GLU A 87 16.41 -0.64 -9.09
C GLU A 87 14.93 -0.62 -8.73
N MET A 88 14.54 -1.41 -7.72
CA MET A 88 13.16 -1.42 -7.22
C MET A 88 12.69 -0.04 -6.73
N SER A 89 13.60 0.75 -6.16
CA SER A 89 13.35 2.12 -5.70
C SER A 89 12.88 3.04 -6.83
N ASN A 90 13.27 2.76 -8.08
CA ASN A 90 12.89 3.57 -9.24
C ASN A 90 11.43 3.39 -9.68
N LEU A 91 10.73 2.36 -9.17
CA LEU A 91 9.30 2.13 -9.45
C LEU A 91 8.38 3.03 -8.61
N PHE A 92 8.92 3.73 -7.62
CA PHE A 92 8.16 4.55 -6.69
C PHE A 92 8.59 6.01 -6.83
N PRO A 93 7.70 6.97 -6.56
CA PRO A 93 8.08 8.36 -6.51
C PRO A 93 9.12 8.56 -5.38
N GLU A 94 10.09 9.45 -5.60
CA GLU A 94 10.98 9.89 -4.51
C GLU A 94 10.10 10.33 -3.35
N GLN A 95 10.37 9.76 -2.16
CA GLN A 95 9.49 9.78 -0.99
C GLN A 95 8.68 11.08 -0.90
N ARG A 96 7.40 11.02 -1.27
CA ARG A 96 6.43 11.91 -0.62
C ARG A 96 6.57 11.55 0.84
N GLU A 97 7.05 12.49 1.66
CA GLU A 97 7.20 12.34 3.10
C GLU A 97 6.09 11.44 3.59
N TYR A 98 6.43 10.28 4.20
CA TYR A 98 5.44 9.36 4.75
C TYR A 98 4.40 10.20 5.45
N SER A 99 3.26 10.27 4.78
CA SER A 99 2.34 11.34 5.00
C SER A 99 1.68 10.92 6.31
N LYS A 100 2.11 11.54 7.42
CA LYS A 100 1.59 11.28 8.77
C LYS A 100 0.07 11.45 8.83
N GLN A 101 -0.55 11.93 7.75
CA GLN A 101 -1.98 12.04 7.57
C GLN A 101 -2.73 10.71 7.67
N ASN A 102 -2.08 9.55 7.51
CA ASN A 102 -2.71 8.23 7.71
C ASN A 102 -2.32 7.51 9.01
N ILE A 103 -1.68 8.18 9.97
CA ILE A 103 -1.81 7.74 11.37
C ILE A 103 -3.21 8.19 11.78
N SER A 104 -4.15 7.24 11.80
CA SER A 104 -5.49 7.47 12.31
C SER A 104 -5.35 8.19 13.65
N LYS A 105 -6.00 9.35 13.79
CA LYS A 105 -6.02 10.11 15.06
C LYS A 105 -6.47 9.26 16.24
N ASN A 106 -7.12 8.14 15.95
CA ASN A 106 -7.40 7.09 16.91
C ASN A 106 -6.42 5.92 16.68
N PRO A 107 -5.37 5.76 17.52
CA PRO A 107 -4.39 4.68 17.38
C PRO A 107 -5.01 3.31 17.66
N PHE A 108 -6.17 3.27 18.33
CA PHE A 108 -6.90 2.05 18.66
C PHE A 108 -8.27 2.03 17.96
N PRO A 109 -8.56 1.00 17.16
CA PRO A 109 -9.92 0.74 16.68
C PRO A 109 -10.93 0.69 17.83
N ALA A 110 -12.10 1.28 17.65
CA ALA A 110 -13.16 1.31 18.68
C ALA A 110 -13.55 -0.10 19.18
N ALA A 111 -13.52 -1.09 18.28
CA ALA A 111 -13.78 -2.48 18.64
C ALA A 111 -12.76 -3.05 19.63
N ASP A 112 -11.49 -2.65 19.54
CA ASP A 112 -10.44 -3.06 20.49
C ASP A 112 -10.69 -2.45 21.86
N VAL A 113 -11.02 -1.15 21.89
CA VAL A 113 -11.36 -0.44 23.15
C VAL A 113 -12.57 -1.07 23.83
N LEU A 114 -13.63 -1.39 23.07
CA LEU A 114 -14.81 -2.08 23.60
C LEU A 114 -14.49 -3.48 24.13
N ARG A 115 -13.57 -4.20 23.47
CA ARG A 115 -13.10 -5.51 23.96
C ARG A 115 -12.32 -5.38 25.27
N CYS A 116 -11.49 -4.34 25.43
CA CYS A 116 -10.75 -4.09 26.68
C CYS A 116 -11.68 -3.83 27.88
N ILE A 117 -12.82 -3.16 27.69
CA ILE A 117 -13.76 -2.84 28.78
C ILE A 117 -14.93 -3.83 28.91
N GLN A 118 -14.99 -4.85 28.06
CA GLN A 118 -16.16 -5.75 27.94
C GLN A 118 -16.59 -6.35 29.28
N MET A 119 -15.64 -6.86 30.06
CA MET A 119 -15.95 -7.53 31.34
C MET A 119 -16.50 -6.53 32.36
N GLU A 120 -15.95 -5.32 32.40
CA GLU A 120 -16.41 -4.29 33.33
C GLU A 120 -17.80 -3.78 32.94
N ALA A 121 -18.04 -3.60 31.64
CA ALA A 121 -19.37 -3.23 31.12
C ALA A 121 -20.42 -4.31 31.42
N LEU A 122 -20.07 -5.59 31.29
CA LEU A 122 -20.97 -6.70 31.62
C LEU A 122 -21.37 -6.68 33.09
N ILE A 123 -20.42 -6.44 33.99
CA ILE A 123 -20.69 -6.40 35.43
C ILE A 123 -21.64 -5.25 35.77
N VAL A 124 -21.39 -4.06 35.23
CA VAL A 124 -22.30 -2.92 35.41
C VAL A 124 -23.70 -3.26 34.90
N ALA A 125 -23.82 -3.86 33.71
CA ALA A 125 -25.10 -4.23 33.12
C ALA A 125 -25.86 -5.28 33.95
N VAL A 126 -25.19 -6.34 34.40
CA VAL A 126 -25.81 -7.38 35.23
C VAL A 126 -26.25 -6.81 36.58
N THR A 127 -25.40 -5.99 37.22
CA THR A 127 -25.74 -5.36 38.49
C THR A 127 -26.92 -4.39 38.35
N ALA A 128 -26.99 -3.62 37.26
CA ALA A 128 -28.13 -2.76 36.96
C ALA A 128 -29.44 -3.58 36.81
N CYS A 129 -29.40 -4.70 36.08
CA CYS A 129 -30.53 -5.61 35.97
C CYS A 129 -30.98 -6.18 37.32
N ASN A 130 -30.05 -6.49 38.23
CA ASN A 130 -30.37 -6.98 39.57
C ASN A 130 -31.06 -5.90 40.42
N ILE A 131 -30.57 -4.65 40.35
CA ILE A 131 -31.18 -3.51 41.05
C ILE A 131 -32.62 -3.28 40.56
N VAL A 132 -32.85 -3.32 39.24
CA VAL A 132 -34.19 -3.15 38.65
C VAL A 132 -35.16 -4.26 39.09
N LYS A 133 -34.65 -5.43 39.46
CA LYS A 133 -35.43 -6.56 39.97
C LYS A 133 -35.60 -6.53 41.50
N ASP A 134 -35.26 -5.43 42.15
CA ASP A 134 -35.25 -5.26 43.61
C ASP A 134 -34.37 -6.29 44.35
N THR A 135 -33.40 -6.88 43.66
CA THR A 135 -32.43 -7.80 44.27
C THR A 135 -31.39 -6.99 45.04
N SER A 136 -31.33 -7.20 46.35
CA SER A 136 -30.28 -6.61 47.18
C SER A 136 -28.90 -7.14 46.80
N LEU A 137 -27.95 -6.22 46.59
CA LEU A 137 -26.57 -6.57 46.25
C LEU A 137 -25.80 -7.00 47.49
N SER A 138 -25.11 -8.13 47.40
CA SER A 138 -24.12 -8.55 48.39
C SER A 138 -22.92 -7.59 48.41
N ASP A 139 -22.18 -7.57 49.52
CA ASP A 139 -21.00 -6.71 49.63
C ASP A 139 -19.90 -7.09 48.61
N LYS A 140 -19.84 -8.37 48.21
CA LYS A 140 -18.95 -8.84 47.13
C LYS A 140 -19.33 -8.23 45.78
N GLU A 141 -20.63 -8.16 45.46
CA GLU A 141 -21.12 -7.55 44.22
C GLU A 141 -20.91 -6.04 44.22
N LYS A 142 -21.17 -5.35 45.35
CA LYS A 142 -20.89 -3.92 45.51
C LYS A 142 -19.41 -3.61 45.28
N ASN A 143 -18.51 -4.38 45.89
CA ASN A 143 -17.07 -4.21 45.70
C ASN A 143 -16.65 -4.45 44.24
N ARG A 144 -17.23 -5.47 43.59
CA ARG A 144 -16.92 -5.74 42.18
C ARG A 144 -17.45 -4.66 41.24
N LEU A 145 -18.62 -4.10 41.52
CA LEU A 145 -19.22 -2.97 40.79
C LEU A 145 -18.33 -1.73 40.91
N LEU A 146 -17.85 -1.41 42.10
CA LEU A 146 -16.95 -0.27 42.33
C LEU A 146 -15.67 -0.38 41.49
N ILE A 147 -15.05 -1.57 41.45
CA ILE A 147 -13.86 -1.82 40.62
C ILE A 147 -14.19 -1.64 39.13
N ALA A 148 -15.35 -2.12 38.68
CA ALA A 148 -15.77 -1.99 37.28
C ALA A 148 -15.96 -0.53 36.87
N ALA A 149 -16.66 0.24 37.70
CA ALA A 149 -16.87 1.66 37.47
C ALA A 149 -15.53 2.43 37.43
N ALA A 150 -14.60 2.14 38.34
CA ALA A 150 -13.28 2.77 38.36
C ALA A 150 -12.45 2.46 37.11
N ARG A 151 -12.45 1.21 36.64
CA ARG A 151 -11.72 0.79 35.43
C ARG A 151 -12.28 1.41 34.15
N ILE A 152 -13.60 1.50 34.03
CA ILE A 152 -14.25 2.16 32.90
C ILE A 152 -13.95 3.67 32.92
N GLY A 153 -14.04 4.31 34.09
CA GLY A 153 -13.72 5.73 34.25
C GLY A 153 -12.26 6.05 33.89
N GLY A 154 -11.33 5.16 34.25
CA GLY A 154 -9.92 5.29 33.90
C GLY A 154 -9.59 5.03 32.42
N ALA A 155 -10.51 4.45 31.63
CA ALA A 155 -10.29 4.20 30.20
C ALA A 155 -10.53 5.42 29.31
N TYR A 156 -11.06 6.52 29.87
CA TYR A 156 -11.37 7.77 29.17
C TYR A 156 -10.40 8.92 29.51
N VAL A 157 -9.44 8.70 30.41
CA VAL A 157 -8.44 9.70 30.84
C VAL A 157 -7.12 9.45 30.12
#